data_AF-A0A838DMY9-F1
#
_entry.id   AF-A0A838DMY9-F1
#
_cell.length_a   1.000
_cell.length_b   1.000
_cell.length_c   1.000
_cell.angle_alpha   90.00
_cell.angle_beta   90.00
_cell.angle_gamma   90.00
#
_symmetry.space_group_name_H-M   'P 1'
#
loop_
_entity.id
_entity.type
_entity.pdbx_description
1 polymer ?
#
loop_
_entity_poly.entity_id
_entity_poly.type
_entity_poly.pdbx_seq_one_letter_code
_entity_poly.pdbx_strand_id
1 'polypeptide(L)'
;MNNEYYTPQEALKLLGMTYSGLQNQVNTGNLHPIIPPGRKQRVYPKKEVDTLKAELEAWSLSRQIARKAPPARFIKATTEDMPQAVALADAVFGGVNTIPLERRIEWLQKNPDLDHLLKQEDQIVGYFSLAPLRSATIDDLLHKRRLAKDLMTEDILTYVPGETVDLYGMAIGVRPGVSLEQKRKWGELLLLGARRMIVNLGQRGVVIRFLKTHSSTPDGINLMRHIGFTEVVSSIPGMHDFVIDMEQSGLPFVMDYKAALKTWRNLNTNGYDLPGG
;
A
#
# COMPACT_ATOMS: atom_id res chain seq x y z
N MET A 1 -30.87 -44.06 -16.74
CA MET A 1 -31.29 -42.78 -16.15
C MET A 1 -30.09 -41.87 -16.18
N ASN A 2 -30.17 -40.75 -16.90
CA ASN A 2 -29.05 -39.82 -17.06
C ASN A 2 -28.61 -39.30 -15.69
N ASN A 3 -27.31 -39.40 -15.43
CA ASN A 3 -26.68 -39.06 -14.16
C ASN A 3 -26.51 -37.53 -14.04
N GLU A 4 -27.63 -36.81 -13.90
CA GLU A 4 -27.69 -35.34 -13.83
C GLU A 4 -27.33 -34.77 -12.45
N TYR A 5 -27.05 -35.64 -11.48
CA TYR A 5 -26.77 -35.24 -10.11
C TYR A 5 -25.56 -35.97 -9.57
N TYR A 6 -24.86 -35.31 -8.65
CA TYR A 6 -23.86 -35.92 -7.79
C TYR A 6 -24.42 -36.20 -6.41
N THR A 7 -24.09 -37.36 -5.86
CA THR A 7 -24.21 -37.60 -4.43
C THR A 7 -23.26 -36.69 -3.65
N PRO A 8 -23.47 -36.49 -2.33
CA PRO A 8 -22.56 -35.68 -1.52
C PRO A 8 -21.11 -36.20 -1.57
N GLN A 9 -20.92 -37.52 -1.60
CA GLN A 9 -19.58 -38.12 -1.66
C GLN A 9 -18.88 -37.84 -3.00
N GLU A 10 -19.62 -37.92 -4.11
CA GLU A 10 -19.09 -37.58 -5.43
C GLU A 10 -18.74 -36.10 -5.53
N ALA A 11 -19.60 -35.21 -5.04
CA ALA A 11 -19.35 -33.77 -5.01
C ALA A 11 -18.11 -33.42 -4.17
N LEU A 12 -17.96 -34.02 -2.97
CA LEU A 12 -16.77 -33.84 -2.13
C LEU A 12 -15.50 -34.29 -2.84
N LYS A 13 -15.52 -35.48 -3.44
CA LYS A 13 -14.38 -36.03 -4.16
C LYS A 13 -14.02 -35.18 -5.37
N LEU A 14 -15.02 -34.69 -6.11
CA LEU A 14 -14.83 -33.93 -7.33
C LEU A 14 -14.32 -32.51 -7.05
N LEU A 15 -14.83 -31.86 -6.01
CA LEU A 15 -14.44 -30.50 -5.61
C LEU A 15 -13.18 -30.47 -4.72
N GLY A 16 -12.73 -31.61 -4.21
CA GLY A 16 -11.55 -31.72 -3.36
C GLY A 16 -11.67 -30.96 -2.03
N MET A 17 -12.86 -30.92 -1.42
CA MET A 17 -13.13 -30.17 -0.19
C MET A 17 -13.70 -31.04 0.95
N THR A 18 -13.70 -30.51 2.17
CA THR A 18 -14.30 -31.15 3.34
C THR A 18 -15.83 -31.02 3.33
N TYR A 19 -16.51 -31.82 4.17
CA TYR A 19 -17.96 -31.71 4.35
C TYR A 19 -18.39 -30.31 4.82
N SER A 20 -17.64 -29.71 5.76
CA SER A 20 -17.87 -28.34 6.21
C SER A 20 -17.72 -27.33 5.07
N GLY A 21 -16.74 -27.52 4.18
CA GLY A 21 -16.56 -26.71 2.98
C GLY A 21 -17.75 -26.81 2.04
N LEU A 22 -18.23 -28.03 1.78
CA LEU A 22 -19.41 -28.25 0.93
C LEU A 22 -20.67 -27.62 1.54
N GLN A 23 -20.87 -27.73 2.86
CA GLN A 23 -21.99 -27.10 3.55
C GLN A 23 -21.90 -25.57 3.49
N ASN A 24 -20.70 -25.01 3.57
CA ASN A 24 -20.50 -23.58 3.40
C ASN A 24 -20.95 -23.10 2.01
N GLN A 25 -20.60 -23.84 0.94
CA GLN A 25 -21.05 -23.50 -0.42
C GLN A 25 -22.58 -23.52 -0.57
N VAL A 26 -23.27 -24.41 0.16
CA VAL A 26 -24.74 -24.41 0.22
C VAL A 26 -25.25 -23.19 0.98
N ASN A 27 -24.67 -22.89 2.14
CA ASN A 27 -25.09 -21.76 2.98
C ASN A 27 -24.85 -20.41 2.29
N THR A 28 -23.82 -20.30 1.43
CA THR A 28 -23.53 -19.10 0.65
C THR A 28 -24.29 -19.03 -0.68
N GLY A 29 -25.11 -20.03 -1.01
CA GLY A 29 -25.93 -20.05 -2.22
C GLY A 29 -25.19 -20.43 -3.51
N ASN A 30 -23.98 -20.98 -3.42
CA ASN A 30 -23.22 -21.42 -4.59
C ASN A 30 -23.64 -22.81 -5.07
N LEU A 31 -24.26 -23.62 -4.21
CA LEU A 31 -24.81 -24.93 -4.55
C LEU A 31 -26.24 -25.07 -4.01
N HIS A 32 -27.13 -25.62 -4.84
CA HIS A 32 -28.54 -25.81 -4.53
C HIS A 32 -28.88 -27.31 -4.48
N PRO A 33 -28.66 -27.99 -3.34
CA PRO A 33 -28.96 -29.41 -3.21
C PRO A 33 -30.47 -29.65 -3.26
N ILE A 34 -30.87 -30.71 -3.95
CA ILE A 34 -32.27 -31.15 -4.02
C ILE A 34 -32.44 -32.53 -3.36
N ILE A 35 -33.66 -32.85 -2.94
CA ILE A 35 -34.03 -34.19 -2.48
C ILE A 35 -34.97 -34.79 -3.54
N PRO A 36 -34.52 -35.77 -4.34
CA PRO A 36 -35.36 -36.37 -5.36
C PRO A 36 -36.59 -37.07 -4.75
N PRO A 37 -37.74 -37.11 -5.46
CA PRO A 37 -38.93 -37.82 -4.99
C PRO A 37 -38.61 -39.26 -4.58
N GLY A 38 -39.04 -39.66 -3.38
CA GLY A 38 -38.81 -41.01 -2.84
C GLY A 38 -37.40 -41.29 -2.31
N ARG A 39 -36.50 -40.29 -2.25
CA ARG A 39 -35.17 -40.42 -1.64
C ARG A 39 -35.08 -39.62 -0.34
N LYS A 40 -34.22 -40.08 0.58
CA LYS A 40 -33.91 -39.38 1.85
C LYS A 40 -32.62 -38.56 1.78
N GLN A 41 -31.79 -38.78 0.76
CA GLN A 41 -30.48 -38.15 0.62
C GLN A 41 -30.56 -36.97 -0.35
N ARG A 42 -29.87 -35.88 -0.01
CA ARG A 42 -29.66 -34.73 -0.89
C ARG A 42 -28.71 -35.12 -2.01
N VAL A 43 -28.94 -34.58 -3.20
CA VAL A 43 -28.05 -34.66 -4.35
C VAL A 43 -27.83 -33.25 -4.91
N TYR A 44 -26.74 -33.07 -5.65
CA TYR A 44 -26.30 -31.77 -6.17
C TYR A 44 -26.42 -31.77 -7.68
N PRO A 45 -27.05 -30.75 -8.30
CA PRO A 45 -27.09 -30.63 -9.75
C PRO A 45 -25.67 -30.67 -10.33
N LYS A 46 -25.43 -31.60 -11.27
CA LYS A 46 -24.11 -31.81 -11.87
C LYS A 46 -23.53 -30.53 -12.47
N LYS A 47 -24.36 -29.75 -13.16
CA LYS A 47 -23.98 -28.47 -13.76
C LYS A 47 -23.41 -27.48 -12.74
N GLU A 48 -24.00 -27.37 -11.55
CA GLU A 48 -23.52 -26.45 -10.51
C GLU A 48 -22.20 -26.92 -9.91
N VAL A 49 -22.07 -28.22 -9.62
CA VAL A 49 -20.82 -28.80 -9.10
C VAL A 49 -19.69 -28.66 -10.13
N ASP A 50 -19.97 -28.93 -11.41
CA ASP A 50 -18.97 -28.80 -12.49
C ASP A 50 -18.57 -27.34 -12.72
N THR A 51 -19.51 -26.39 -12.62
CA THR A 51 -19.22 -24.95 -12.72
C THR A 51 -18.35 -24.49 -11.55
N LEU A 52 -18.72 -24.85 -10.32
CA LEU A 52 -17.92 -24.53 -9.14
C LEU A 52 -16.53 -25.17 -9.21
N LYS A 53 -16.43 -26.40 -9.73
CA LYS A 53 -15.12 -27.04 -9.96
C LYS A 53 -14.27 -26.22 -10.92
N ALA A 54 -14.82 -25.82 -12.06
CA ALA A 54 -14.10 -25.03 -13.05
C ALA A 54 -13.64 -23.67 -12.46
N GLU A 55 -14.48 -23.02 -11.64
CA GLU A 55 -14.12 -21.79 -10.93
C GLU A 55 -12.97 -22.00 -9.93
N LEU A 56 -13.02 -23.09 -9.15
CA LEU A 56 -11.97 -23.45 -8.19
C LEU A 56 -10.64 -23.78 -8.91
N GLU A 57 -10.70 -24.50 -10.02
CA GLU A 57 -9.55 -24.84 -10.84
C GLU A 57 -8.94 -23.59 -11.49
N ALA A 58 -9.77 -22.71 -12.06
CA ALA A 58 -9.33 -21.44 -12.62
C ALA A 58 -8.64 -20.59 -11.54
N TRP A 59 -9.25 -20.48 -10.35
CA TRP A 59 -8.68 -19.73 -9.23
C TRP A 59 -7.37 -20.35 -8.72
N SER A 60 -7.27 -21.69 -8.68
CA SER A 60 -6.04 -22.41 -8.32
C SER A 60 -4.93 -22.16 -9.33
N LEU A 61 -5.23 -22.24 -10.63
CA LEU A 61 -4.30 -21.96 -11.70
C LEU A 61 -3.81 -20.52 -11.66
N SER A 62 -4.71 -19.54 -11.49
CA SER A 62 -4.35 -18.13 -11.31
C SER A 62 -3.41 -17.94 -10.10
N ARG A 63 -3.66 -18.63 -8.98
CA ARG A 63 -2.75 -18.59 -7.81
C ARG A 63 -1.38 -19.22 -8.10
N GLN A 64 -1.34 -20.33 -8.83
CA GLN A 64 -0.06 -20.96 -9.20
C GLN A 64 0.75 -20.05 -10.15
N ILE A 65 0.10 -19.41 -11.11
CA ILE A 65 0.73 -18.43 -12.01
C ILE A 65 1.23 -17.24 -11.19
N ALA A 66 0.41 -16.69 -10.30
CA ALA A 66 0.82 -15.59 -9.42
C ALA A 66 1.98 -15.94 -8.48
N ARG A 67 2.11 -17.21 -8.06
CA ARG A 67 3.26 -17.70 -7.28
C ARG A 67 4.54 -17.81 -8.10
N LYS A 68 4.43 -18.02 -9.42
CA LYS A 68 5.57 -18.07 -10.34
C LYS A 68 5.98 -16.69 -10.85
N ALA A 69 5.11 -15.69 -10.76
CA ALA A 69 5.42 -14.31 -11.12
C ALA A 69 6.63 -13.80 -10.30
N PRO A 70 7.52 -12.99 -10.90
CA PRO A 70 8.61 -12.34 -10.17
C PRO A 70 8.11 -11.63 -8.92
N PRO A 71 8.91 -11.58 -7.84
CA PRO A 71 8.52 -10.83 -6.64
C PRO A 71 8.40 -9.35 -6.98
N ALA A 72 7.40 -8.70 -6.38
CA ALA A 72 7.23 -7.27 -6.52
C ALA A 72 8.43 -6.51 -5.92
N ARG A 73 8.84 -5.42 -6.57
CA ARG A 73 10.03 -4.62 -6.22
C ARG A 73 9.63 -3.19 -5.92
N PHE A 74 10.18 -2.66 -4.83
CA PHE A 74 10.05 -1.26 -4.48
C PHE A 74 11.11 -0.46 -5.23
N ILE A 75 10.68 0.52 -6.03
CA ILE A 75 11.56 1.34 -6.87
C ILE A 75 11.18 2.81 -6.75
N LYS A 76 12.10 3.72 -7.10
CA LYS A 76 11.75 5.12 -7.37
C LYS A 76 10.92 5.20 -8.64
N ALA A 77 9.94 6.10 -8.66
CA ALA A 77 9.16 6.34 -9.86
C ALA A 77 9.96 7.13 -10.90
N THR A 78 9.67 6.91 -12.18
CA THR A 78 10.13 7.78 -13.26
C THR A 78 8.95 8.53 -13.89
N THR A 79 9.24 9.51 -14.74
CA THR A 79 8.21 10.27 -15.45
C THR A 79 7.35 9.39 -16.34
N GLU A 80 7.93 8.33 -16.91
CA GLU A 80 7.24 7.35 -17.75
C GLU A 80 6.23 6.50 -16.96
N ASP A 81 6.42 6.38 -15.65
CA ASP A 81 5.53 5.63 -14.77
C ASP A 81 4.28 6.41 -14.36
N MET A 82 4.31 7.74 -14.49
CA MET A 82 3.28 8.63 -13.93
C MET A 82 1.88 8.37 -14.48
N PRO A 83 1.64 8.09 -15.77
CA PRO A 83 0.32 7.75 -16.26
C PRO A 83 -0.30 6.55 -15.53
N GLN A 84 0.48 5.49 -15.32
CA GLN A 84 0.02 4.30 -14.59
C GLN A 84 -0.14 4.56 -13.09
N ALA A 85 0.76 5.34 -12.48
CA ALA A 85 0.69 5.68 -11.06
C ALA A 85 -0.53 6.55 -10.73
N VAL A 86 -0.87 7.50 -11.59
CA VAL A 86 -2.07 8.34 -11.47
C VAL A 86 -3.33 7.50 -11.63
N ALA A 87 -3.39 6.61 -12.63
CA ALA A 87 -4.52 5.69 -12.80
C ALA A 87 -4.71 4.76 -11.59
N LEU A 88 -3.61 4.28 -11.00
CA LEU A 88 -3.67 3.49 -9.78
C LEU A 88 -4.15 4.32 -8.57
N ALA A 89 -3.69 5.57 -8.44
CA ALA A 89 -4.14 6.45 -7.37
C ALA A 89 -5.64 6.76 -7.48
N ASP A 90 -6.12 6.99 -8.70
CA ASP A 90 -7.54 7.17 -9.03
C ASP A 90 -8.37 5.96 -8.59
N ALA A 91 -7.95 4.75 -8.96
CA ALA A 91 -8.62 3.50 -8.59
C ALA A 91 -8.61 3.24 -7.07
N VAL A 92 -7.58 3.69 -6.34
CA VAL A 92 -7.46 3.52 -4.88
C VAL A 92 -8.28 4.55 -4.11
N PHE A 93 -8.34 5.79 -4.59
CA PHE A 93 -8.95 6.92 -3.85
C PHE A 93 -10.24 7.47 -4.46
N GLY A 94 -10.75 6.90 -5.55
CA GLY A 94 -12.03 7.29 -6.16
C GLY A 94 -11.99 8.61 -6.94
N GLY A 95 -10.80 9.05 -7.36
CA GLY A 95 -10.60 10.10 -8.36
C GLY A 95 -10.84 11.57 -8.00
N VAL A 96 -11.71 11.86 -7.02
CA VAL A 96 -12.12 13.26 -6.71
C VAL A 96 -10.95 14.19 -6.34
N ASN A 97 -9.90 13.62 -5.73
CA ASN A 97 -8.74 14.37 -5.26
C ASN A 97 -7.41 13.84 -5.80
N THR A 98 -7.44 13.12 -6.92
CA THR A 98 -6.23 12.67 -7.61
C THR A 98 -5.47 13.88 -8.13
N ILE A 99 -4.15 13.91 -7.89
CA ILE A 99 -3.26 14.96 -8.42
C ILE A 99 -3.17 14.78 -9.94
N PRO A 100 -3.35 15.85 -10.75
CA PRO A 100 -3.23 15.79 -12.20
C PRO A 100 -1.87 15.24 -12.66
N LEU A 101 -1.85 14.57 -13.82
CA LEU A 101 -0.64 13.93 -14.36
C LEU A 101 0.51 14.92 -14.56
N GLU A 102 0.22 16.05 -15.18
CA GLU A 102 1.19 17.09 -15.51
C GLU A 102 1.83 17.63 -14.23
N ARG A 103 1.01 17.89 -13.20
CA ARG A 103 1.46 18.34 -11.89
C ARG A 103 2.40 17.34 -11.24
N ARG A 104 2.07 16.05 -11.30
CA ARG A 104 2.88 14.99 -10.68
C ARG A 104 4.21 14.79 -11.41
N ILE A 105 4.22 14.94 -12.73
CA ILE A 105 5.46 14.97 -13.53
C ILE A 105 6.36 16.13 -13.10
N GLU A 106 5.81 17.35 -12.97
CA GLU A 106 6.59 18.52 -12.52
C GLU A 106 7.21 18.30 -11.12
N TRP A 107 6.42 17.76 -10.19
CA TRP A 107 6.91 17.46 -8.83
C TRP A 107 8.02 16.42 -8.85
N LEU A 108 7.88 15.36 -9.64
CA LEU A 108 8.89 14.31 -9.75
C LEU A 108 10.17 14.81 -10.42
N GLN A 109 10.06 15.68 -11.42
CA GLN A 109 11.21 16.34 -12.04
C GLN A 109 11.95 17.23 -11.04
N LYS A 110 11.23 17.95 -10.18
CA LYS A 110 11.84 18.77 -9.12
C LYS A 110 12.48 17.89 -8.03
N ASN A 111 11.79 16.84 -7.60
CA ASN A 111 12.28 15.92 -6.57
C ASN A 111 12.02 14.46 -6.97
N PRO A 112 13.04 13.78 -7.57
CA PRO A 112 12.94 12.39 -7.99
C PRO A 112 12.77 11.37 -6.87
N ASP A 113 12.88 11.79 -5.61
CA ASP A 113 12.71 10.94 -4.41
C ASP A 113 11.29 11.05 -3.82
N LEU A 114 10.36 11.78 -4.46
CA LEU A 114 9.01 12.01 -3.93
C LEU A 114 8.11 10.77 -4.04
N ASP A 115 8.11 10.13 -5.20
CA ASP A 115 7.23 9.00 -5.51
C ASP A 115 8.01 7.69 -5.64
N HIS A 116 7.44 6.65 -5.03
CA HIS A 116 7.95 5.29 -5.08
C HIS A 116 6.84 4.33 -5.48
N LEU A 117 7.21 3.29 -6.20
CA LEU A 117 6.31 2.33 -6.78
C LEU A 117 6.66 0.93 -6.30
N LEU A 118 5.62 0.11 -6.15
CA LEU A 118 5.77 -1.33 -6.08
C LEU A 118 5.41 -1.89 -7.46
N LYS A 119 6.42 -2.36 -8.19
CA LYS A 119 6.25 -2.98 -9.51
C LYS A 119 6.34 -4.49 -9.42
N GLN A 120 5.43 -5.19 -10.06
CA GLN A 120 5.51 -6.63 -10.30
C GLN A 120 5.47 -6.83 -11.80
N GLU A 121 6.56 -7.30 -12.38
CA GLU A 121 6.78 -7.27 -13.84
C GLU A 121 6.65 -5.82 -14.35
N ASP A 122 5.94 -5.59 -15.46
CA ASP A 122 5.69 -4.27 -16.03
C ASP A 122 4.49 -3.55 -15.40
N GLN A 123 3.92 -4.12 -14.34
CA GLN A 123 2.70 -3.63 -13.72
C GLN A 123 2.97 -2.92 -12.39
N ILE A 124 2.46 -1.69 -12.25
CA ILE A 124 2.40 -1.01 -10.95
C ILE A 124 1.27 -1.62 -10.12
N VAL A 125 1.64 -2.21 -8.97
CA VAL A 125 0.72 -2.88 -8.03
C VAL A 125 0.57 -2.12 -6.70
N GLY A 126 1.41 -1.13 -6.47
CA GLY A 126 1.29 -0.23 -5.33
C GLY A 126 2.14 1.02 -5.51
N TYR A 127 1.89 2.01 -4.68
CA TYR A 127 2.61 3.27 -4.68
C TYR A 127 2.68 3.86 -3.27
N PHE A 128 3.72 4.66 -3.07
CA PHE A 128 4.00 5.39 -1.85
C PHE A 128 4.53 6.76 -2.23
N SER A 129 4.00 7.80 -1.62
CA SER A 129 4.37 9.18 -1.91
C SER A 129 4.64 9.94 -0.62
N LEU A 130 5.83 10.55 -0.55
CA LEU A 130 6.32 11.26 0.62
C LEU A 130 6.93 12.58 0.19
N ALA A 131 6.23 13.68 0.46
CA ALA A 131 6.67 15.00 0.03
C ALA A 131 7.39 15.73 1.16
N PRO A 132 8.61 16.25 0.92
CA PRO A 132 9.19 17.26 1.79
C PRO A 132 8.50 18.60 1.55
N LEU A 133 7.90 19.18 2.59
CA LEU A 133 7.12 20.41 2.52
C LEU A 133 7.51 21.36 3.65
N ARG A 134 7.17 22.64 3.50
CA ARG A 134 7.23 23.59 4.62
C ARG A 134 6.18 23.21 5.66
N SER A 135 6.48 23.43 6.94
CA SER A 135 5.58 23.10 8.05
C SER A 135 4.20 23.75 7.92
N ALA A 136 4.17 25.03 7.55
CA ALA A 136 2.93 25.77 7.33
C ALA A 136 2.07 25.13 6.22
N THR A 137 2.69 24.67 5.13
CA THR A 137 2.01 23.96 4.04
C THR A 137 1.43 22.64 4.53
N ILE A 138 2.16 21.88 5.37
CA ILE A 138 1.62 20.64 5.95
C ILE A 138 0.44 20.93 6.85
N ASP A 139 0.54 21.96 7.68
CA ASP A 139 -0.55 22.34 8.57
C ASP A 139 -1.79 22.77 7.76
N ASP A 140 -1.64 23.48 6.63
CA ASP A 140 -2.74 23.78 5.72
C ASP A 140 -3.40 22.52 5.13
N LEU A 141 -2.61 21.49 4.82
CA LEU A 141 -3.12 20.20 4.31
C LEU A 141 -3.88 19.41 5.39
N LEU A 142 -3.36 19.38 6.61
CA LEU A 142 -4.02 18.72 7.76
C LEU A 142 -5.35 19.40 8.10
N HIS A 143 -5.41 20.73 8.04
CA HIS A 143 -6.62 21.51 8.31
C HIS A 143 -7.52 21.70 7.08
N LYS A 144 -7.22 21.04 5.94
CA LYS A 144 -7.93 21.18 4.65
C LYS A 144 -8.15 22.63 4.20
N ARG A 145 -7.27 23.55 4.61
CA ARG A 145 -7.19 24.90 4.01
C ARG A 145 -6.65 24.84 2.58
N ARG A 146 -5.95 23.75 2.26
CA ARG A 146 -5.46 23.39 0.93
C ARG A 146 -5.61 21.88 0.72
N LEU A 147 -5.79 21.44 -0.52
CA LEU A 147 -5.73 20.02 -0.87
C LEU A 147 -4.38 19.68 -1.49
N ALA A 148 -3.98 18.41 -1.43
CA ALA A 148 -2.73 17.97 -2.04
C ALA A 148 -2.67 18.29 -3.54
N LYS A 149 -3.79 18.13 -4.27
CA LYS A 149 -3.88 18.48 -5.70
C LYS A 149 -3.66 19.96 -6.02
N ASP A 150 -3.80 20.83 -5.02
CA ASP A 150 -3.61 22.28 -5.17
C ASP A 150 -2.16 22.70 -4.87
N LEU A 151 -1.28 21.78 -4.47
CA LEU A 151 0.14 22.07 -4.27
C LEU A 151 0.78 22.48 -5.60
N MET A 152 1.63 23.50 -5.56
CA MET A 152 2.41 23.94 -6.71
C MET A 152 3.80 23.32 -6.64
N THR A 153 4.52 23.35 -7.76
CA THR A 153 5.87 22.80 -7.85
C THR A 153 6.82 23.50 -6.88
N GLU A 154 6.60 24.77 -6.57
CA GLU A 154 7.37 25.55 -5.59
C GLU A 154 7.19 25.07 -4.14
N ASP A 155 6.05 24.45 -3.82
CA ASP A 155 5.77 23.92 -2.48
C ASP A 155 6.55 22.63 -2.19
N ILE A 156 6.87 21.86 -3.23
CA ILE A 156 7.65 20.62 -3.12
C ILE A 156 9.12 20.98 -2.89
N LEU A 157 9.67 20.65 -1.73
CA LEU A 157 11.08 20.89 -1.47
C LEU A 157 11.96 19.78 -2.07
N THR A 158 13.27 19.98 -2.09
CA THR A 158 14.25 18.93 -2.41
C THR A 158 14.91 18.43 -1.12
N TYR A 159 15.49 17.23 -1.18
CA TYR A 159 16.24 16.67 -0.05
C TYR A 159 17.68 17.16 -0.08
N VAL A 160 17.97 18.22 0.68
CA VAL A 160 19.30 18.84 0.76
C VAL A 160 20.04 18.35 2.02
N PRO A 161 21.28 17.84 1.90
CA PRO A 161 22.11 17.46 3.05
C PRO A 161 22.31 18.63 4.03
N GLY A 162 22.17 18.38 5.32
CA GLY A 162 22.32 19.38 6.39
C GLY A 162 21.09 20.25 6.62
N GLU A 163 20.15 20.32 5.67
CA GLU A 163 18.91 21.07 5.84
C GLU A 163 17.85 20.28 6.62
N THR A 164 17.00 21.02 7.35
CA THR A 164 15.88 20.46 8.10
C THR A 164 14.60 20.54 7.29
N VAL A 165 13.84 19.45 7.28
CA VAL A 165 12.57 19.35 6.57
C VAL A 165 11.51 18.61 7.38
N ASP A 166 10.24 18.94 7.12
CA ASP A 166 9.12 18.11 7.55
C ASP A 166 8.59 17.32 6.35
N LEU A 167 8.16 16.09 6.60
CA LEU A 167 7.63 15.20 5.57
C LEU A 167 6.13 15.06 5.73
N TYR A 168 5.43 15.09 4.61
CA TYR A 168 4.02 14.80 4.51
C TYR A 168 3.80 13.50 3.75
N GLY A 169 3.26 12.49 4.43
CA GLY A 169 2.81 11.24 3.81
C GLY A 169 1.57 11.52 2.98
N MET A 170 1.75 11.71 1.67
CA MET A 170 0.66 12.07 0.77
C MET A 170 -0.24 10.89 0.46
N ALA A 171 0.36 9.74 0.20
CA ALA A 171 -0.39 8.55 -0.18
C ALA A 171 0.40 7.27 0.05
N ILE A 172 -0.33 6.23 0.43
CA ILE A 172 0.10 4.85 0.33
C ILE A 172 -1.09 4.02 -0.15
N GLY A 173 -0.88 3.19 -1.15
CA GLY A 173 -1.96 2.45 -1.77
C GLY A 173 -1.46 1.24 -2.52
N VAL A 174 -2.28 0.19 -2.55
CA VAL A 174 -2.07 -0.99 -3.38
C VAL A 174 -3.30 -1.21 -4.24
N ARG A 175 -3.08 -1.87 -5.38
CA ARG A 175 -4.13 -2.12 -6.38
C ARG A 175 -5.38 -2.75 -5.74
N PRO A 176 -6.58 -2.19 -6.00
CA PRO A 176 -7.83 -2.76 -5.52
C PRO A 176 -8.18 -4.07 -6.26
N GLY A 177 -9.18 -4.80 -5.75
CA GLY A 177 -9.67 -6.03 -6.41
C GLY A 177 -8.78 -7.26 -6.28
N VAL A 178 -7.72 -7.20 -5.48
CA VAL A 178 -6.86 -8.37 -5.17
C VAL A 178 -7.26 -9.04 -3.86
N SER A 179 -6.79 -10.27 -3.64
CA SER A 179 -7.02 -10.99 -2.40
C SER A 179 -6.42 -10.24 -1.19
N LEU A 180 -7.01 -10.42 0.00
CA LEU A 180 -6.52 -9.80 1.23
C LEU A 180 -5.07 -10.19 1.55
N GLU A 181 -4.69 -11.45 1.28
CA GLU A 181 -3.31 -11.93 1.42
C GLU A 181 -2.35 -11.14 0.52
N GLN A 182 -2.72 -10.95 -0.76
CA GLN A 182 -1.91 -10.21 -1.71
C GLN A 182 -1.81 -8.72 -1.34
N LYS A 183 -2.94 -8.12 -0.92
CA LYS A 183 -3.01 -6.73 -0.43
C LYS A 183 -2.06 -6.52 0.75
N ARG A 184 -2.07 -7.42 1.74
CA ARG A 184 -1.16 -7.39 2.89
C ARG A 184 0.30 -7.53 2.49
N LYS A 185 0.61 -8.51 1.63
CA LYS A 185 1.97 -8.73 1.13
C LYS A 185 2.53 -7.49 0.42
N TRP A 186 1.76 -6.88 -0.49
CA TRP A 186 2.19 -5.67 -1.17
C TRP A 186 2.28 -4.46 -0.22
N GLY A 187 1.34 -4.32 0.72
CA GLY A 187 1.41 -3.29 1.74
C GLY A 187 2.69 -3.39 2.58
N GLU A 188 3.03 -4.59 3.05
CA GLU A 188 4.27 -4.84 3.79
C GLU A 188 5.52 -4.47 2.97
N LEU A 189 5.57 -4.84 1.70
CA LEU A 189 6.69 -4.48 0.82
C LEU A 189 6.82 -2.95 0.62
N LEU A 190 5.70 -2.23 0.49
CA LEU A 190 5.70 -0.76 0.45
C LEU A 190 6.25 -0.17 1.74
N LEU A 191 5.82 -0.66 2.91
CA LEU A 191 6.31 -0.17 4.20
C LEU A 191 7.80 -0.44 4.40
N LEU A 192 8.27 -1.63 4.03
CA LEU A 192 9.69 -1.97 4.08
C LEU A 192 10.52 -1.09 3.12
N GLY A 193 9.96 -0.72 1.96
CA GLY A 193 10.56 0.23 1.03
C GLY A 193 10.61 1.65 1.59
N ALA A 194 9.48 2.14 2.12
CA ALA A 194 9.37 3.45 2.73
C ALA A 194 10.34 3.63 3.91
N ARG A 195 10.48 2.62 4.77
CA ARG A 195 11.48 2.61 5.86
C ARG A 195 12.90 2.75 5.32
N ARG A 196 13.27 1.97 4.30
CA ARG A 196 14.60 2.04 3.67
C ARG A 196 14.86 3.41 3.05
N MET A 197 13.84 4.00 2.41
CA MET A 197 13.92 5.35 1.86
C MET A 197 14.19 6.40 2.95
N ILE A 198 13.45 6.38 4.06
CA ILE A 198 13.66 7.31 5.18
C ILE A 198 15.07 7.15 5.77
N VAL A 199 15.54 5.91 5.99
CA VAL A 199 16.90 5.66 6.48
C VAL A 199 17.95 6.18 5.49
N ASN A 200 17.73 6.01 4.18
CA ASN A 200 18.63 6.54 3.16
C ASN A 200 18.70 8.07 3.15
N LEU A 201 17.61 8.78 3.47
CA LEU A 201 17.64 10.23 3.67
C LEU A 201 18.59 10.60 4.83
N GLY A 202 18.58 9.84 5.92
CA GLY A 202 19.54 10.01 7.02
C GLY A 202 20.99 9.78 6.59
N GLN A 203 21.25 8.74 5.80
CA GLN A 203 22.58 8.46 5.22
C GLN A 203 23.09 9.60 4.33
N ARG A 204 22.18 10.36 3.71
CA ARG A 204 22.46 11.52 2.87
C ARG A 204 22.54 12.83 3.65
N GLY A 205 22.36 12.80 4.98
CA GLY A 205 22.46 13.99 5.82
C GLY A 205 21.19 14.83 5.91
N VAL A 206 20.06 14.34 5.42
CA VAL A 206 18.78 15.07 5.48
C VAL A 206 18.25 15.01 6.91
N VAL A 207 17.99 16.18 7.51
CA VAL A 207 17.44 16.28 8.86
C VAL A 207 15.91 16.32 8.75
N ILE A 208 15.24 15.29 9.25
CA ILE A 208 13.78 15.20 9.27
C ILE A 208 13.34 15.52 10.68
N ARG A 209 12.45 16.51 10.84
CA ARG A 209 11.90 16.88 12.15
C ARG A 209 10.59 16.16 12.43
N PHE A 210 9.61 16.29 11.54
CA PHE A 210 8.32 15.58 11.64
C PHE A 210 8.00 14.77 10.39
N LEU A 211 7.35 13.63 10.60
CA LEU A 211 6.60 12.92 9.57
C LEU A 211 5.10 13.00 9.93
N LYS A 212 4.33 13.72 9.11
CA LYS A 212 2.90 13.98 9.34
C LYS A 212 2.06 13.38 8.21
N THR A 213 0.84 12.97 8.51
CA THR A 213 -0.15 12.54 7.50
C THR A 213 -1.55 12.60 8.11
N HIS A 214 -2.58 12.37 7.30
CA HIS A 214 -3.94 12.18 7.77
C HIS A 214 -4.63 11.03 7.05
N SER A 215 -5.65 10.45 7.68
CA SER A 215 -6.50 9.45 7.04
C SER A 215 -7.93 9.53 7.54
N SER A 216 -8.87 9.29 6.62
CA SER A 216 -10.31 9.13 6.90
C SER A 216 -10.80 7.71 6.60
N THR A 217 -9.93 6.82 6.13
CA THR A 217 -10.31 5.45 5.80
C THR A 217 -9.97 4.50 6.95
N PRO A 218 -10.83 3.52 7.28
CA PRO A 218 -10.53 2.55 8.34
C PRO A 218 -9.20 1.82 8.14
N ASP A 219 -8.89 1.42 6.90
CA ASP A 219 -7.62 0.77 6.56
C ASP A 219 -6.41 1.68 6.82
N GLY A 220 -6.48 2.95 6.42
CA GLY A 220 -5.40 3.90 6.62
C GLY A 220 -5.18 4.24 8.09
N ILE A 221 -6.26 4.46 8.84
CA ILE A 221 -6.23 4.70 10.29
C ILE A 221 -5.58 3.51 11.02
N ASN A 222 -6.02 2.29 10.71
CA ASN A 222 -5.46 1.07 11.31
C ASN A 222 -3.98 0.88 10.95
N LEU A 223 -3.61 1.18 9.69
CA LEU A 223 -2.24 1.13 9.24
C LEU A 223 -1.33 2.11 10.00
N MET A 224 -1.74 3.37 10.16
CA MET A 224 -0.95 4.38 10.86
C MET A 224 -0.74 4.01 12.33
N ARG A 225 -1.82 3.56 13.00
CA ARG A 225 -1.74 3.04 14.39
C ARG A 225 -0.80 1.84 14.50
N HIS A 226 -0.86 0.91 13.55
CA HIS A 226 -0.01 -0.27 13.54
C HIS A 226 1.48 0.05 13.32
N ILE A 227 1.78 1.07 12.51
CA ILE A 227 3.16 1.54 12.29
C ILE A 227 3.73 2.25 13.53
N GLY A 228 2.85 2.74 14.41
CA GLY A 228 3.24 3.44 15.64
C GLY A 228 3.25 4.96 15.50
N PHE A 229 2.48 5.52 14.58
CA PHE A 229 2.22 6.97 14.59
C PHE A 229 1.46 7.37 15.86
N THR A 230 1.78 8.55 16.37
CA THR A 230 0.95 9.20 17.40
C THR A 230 -0.22 9.87 16.71
N GLU A 231 -1.43 9.44 17.05
CA GLU A 231 -2.65 10.12 16.61
C GLU A 231 -2.82 11.41 17.40
N VAL A 232 -3.08 12.52 16.71
CA VAL A 232 -3.37 13.83 17.30
C VAL A 232 -4.78 14.25 16.96
N VAL A 233 -5.34 15.14 17.78
CA VAL A 233 -6.71 15.63 17.59
C VAL A 233 -6.80 16.35 16.25
N SER A 234 -7.61 15.81 15.33
CA SER A 234 -7.90 16.51 14.08
C SER A 234 -8.94 17.59 14.30
N SER A 235 -8.78 18.69 13.57
CA SER A 235 -9.77 19.77 13.51
C SER A 235 -10.97 19.44 12.61
N ILE A 236 -10.93 18.31 11.90
CA ILE A 236 -11.90 17.95 10.88
C ILE A 236 -12.66 16.69 11.31
N PRO A 237 -14.00 16.75 11.39
CA PRO A 237 -14.82 15.59 11.71
C PRO A 237 -14.55 14.39 10.77
N GLY A 238 -14.25 13.23 11.34
CA GLY A 238 -14.00 11.99 10.61
C GLY A 238 -12.60 11.87 9.98
N MET A 239 -11.72 12.86 10.18
CA MET A 239 -10.31 12.78 9.82
C MET A 239 -9.48 12.48 11.06
N HIS A 240 -8.41 11.70 10.88
CA HIS A 240 -7.43 11.40 11.92
C HIS A 240 -6.07 11.88 11.45
N ASP A 241 -5.46 12.77 12.23
CA ASP A 241 -4.12 13.30 11.96
C ASP A 241 -3.08 12.48 12.73
N PHE A 242 -1.95 12.21 12.09
CA PHE A 242 -0.92 11.33 12.60
C PHE A 242 0.44 12.01 12.49
N VAL A 243 1.24 11.89 13.55
CA VAL A 243 2.60 12.45 13.60
C VAL A 243 3.60 11.44 14.15
N ILE A 244 4.81 11.46 13.59
CA ILE A 244 6.02 10.95 14.20
C ILE A 244 6.95 12.14 14.39
N ASP A 245 7.26 12.44 15.64
CA ASP A 245 8.36 13.31 16.02
C ASP A 245 9.66 12.51 15.89
N MET A 246 10.49 12.88 14.91
CA MET A 246 11.70 12.13 14.61
C MET A 246 12.74 12.25 15.72
N GLU A 247 12.72 13.31 16.53
CA GLU A 247 13.64 13.47 17.65
C GLU A 247 13.21 12.63 18.85
N GLN A 248 11.92 12.67 19.21
CA GLN A 248 11.40 12.00 20.40
C GLN A 248 11.04 10.52 20.19
N SER A 249 10.83 10.09 18.94
CA SER A 249 10.38 8.73 18.66
C SER A 249 11.47 7.68 18.90
N GLY A 250 11.07 6.59 19.56
CA GLY A 250 11.86 5.37 19.77
C GLY A 250 11.52 4.24 18.79
N LEU A 251 10.77 4.52 17.72
CA LEU A 251 10.42 3.49 16.71
C LEU A 251 11.69 2.93 16.07
N PRO A 252 11.79 1.60 15.83
CA PRO A 252 13.02 0.98 15.32
C PRO A 252 13.58 1.65 14.06
N PHE A 253 12.74 1.92 13.05
CA PHE A 253 13.20 2.57 11.82
C PHE A 253 13.64 4.03 12.01
N VAL A 254 13.10 4.73 13.02
CA VAL A 254 13.54 6.08 13.40
C VAL A 254 14.91 6.01 14.07
N MET A 255 15.17 4.98 14.87
CA MET A 255 16.49 4.73 15.45
C MET A 255 17.53 4.42 14.37
N ASP A 256 17.18 3.60 13.38
CA ASP A 256 18.04 3.34 12.21
C ASP A 256 18.35 4.63 11.43
N TYR A 257 17.34 5.47 11.21
CA TYR A 257 17.50 6.78 10.59
C TYR A 257 18.44 7.69 11.39
N LYS A 258 18.25 7.80 12.71
CA LYS A 258 19.10 8.60 13.61
C LYS A 258 20.55 8.12 13.58
N ALA A 259 20.76 6.81 13.61
CA ALA A 259 22.08 6.21 13.51
C ALA A 259 22.76 6.56 12.17
N ALA A 260 22.03 6.43 11.06
CA ALA A 260 22.51 6.81 9.74
C ALA A 260 22.88 8.30 9.65
N LEU A 261 22.04 9.19 10.16
CA LEU A 261 22.29 10.63 10.20
C LEU A 261 23.51 10.98 11.07
N LYS A 262 23.66 10.32 12.23
CA LYS A 262 24.82 10.52 13.10
C LYS A 262 26.12 10.12 12.40
N THR A 263 26.13 8.99 11.70
CA THR A 263 27.29 8.55 10.90
C THR A 263 27.64 9.59 9.83
N TRP A 264 26.64 10.09 9.10
CA TRP A 264 26.86 11.15 8.11
C TRP A 264 27.45 12.42 8.74
N ARG A 265 26.93 12.88 9.88
CA ARG A 265 27.45 14.05 10.61
C ARG A 265 28.92 13.86 11.00
N ASN A 266 29.26 12.72 11.61
CA ASN A 266 30.65 12.45 12.03
C ASN A 266 31.65 12.49 10.86
N LEU A 267 31.26 11.99 9.68
CA LEU A 267 32.10 12.00 8.49
C LEU A 267 32.32 13.42 7.92
N ASN A 268 31.32 14.31 8.06
CA ASN A 268 31.37 15.65 7.48
C ASN A 268 31.85 16.73 8.46
N THR A 269 31.73 16.54 9.77
CA THR A 269 32.29 17.47 10.78
C THR A 269 33.80 17.32 10.90
N ASN A 270 34.34 16.10 10.78
CA ASN A 270 35.78 15.83 10.87
C ASN A 270 36.58 16.21 9.60
N GLY A 271 35.89 16.63 8.52
CA GLY A 271 36.52 17.02 7.25
C GLY A 271 36.90 18.51 7.14
N TYR A 272 36.53 19.34 8.12
CA TYR A 272 36.80 20.78 8.11
C TYR A 272 38.02 21.21 8.95
N ASP A 273 38.66 20.29 9.66
CA ASP A 273 39.94 20.53 10.34
C ASP A 273 41.11 19.95 9.51
N LEU A 274 41.31 20.46 8.28
CA LEU A 274 42.63 20.39 7.66
C LEU A 274 43.35 21.70 7.99
N PRO A 275 44.44 21.67 8.77
CA PRO A 275 45.22 22.86 9.03
C PRO A 275 45.77 23.35 7.69
N GLY A 276 45.43 24.59 7.33
CA GLY A 276 46.17 25.32 6.29
C GLY A 276 47.63 25.42 6.73
N GLY A 277 48.44 24.53 6.18
CA GLY A 277 49.90 24.65 6.12
C GLY A 277 50.31 25.33 4.84
#